data_AF-A0A397EAG1-F1
#
_entry.id   AF-A0A397EAG1-F1
#
_cell.length_a   1.000
_cell.length_b   1.000
_cell.length_c   1.000
_cell.angle_alpha   90.00
_cell.angle_beta   90.00
_cell.angle_gamma   90.00
#
_symmetry.space_group_name_H-M   'P 1'
#
loop_
_entity.id
_entity.type
_entity.pdbx_description
1 polymer ?
#
loop_
_entity_poly.entity_id
_entity_poly.type
_entity_poly.pdbx_seq_one_letter_code
_entity_poly.pdbx_strand_id
1 'polypeptide(L)'
;MLSSNQPKYSTFGGAASIVHPREAASWFSKVFFTWCTPLVHLQHALNIEDIWQLEAANTAESNTKRFLTAFGRSKSVFRACSNVYGAWFAVAGVLGLVLRLLELIGPIVLQKIVGATNDRASSHLYYWLAVLLVSKVSRAILWSHMVMLEDILGIQYVHIHPFLGRVSCVCRFVGGLKGVLFQRLVSKASVQPGEVPDLANVYSTDIDNLLWASVSFNNLWIMPTQILVISYLLYQELGVAAFAGLGMLVLSLCQGTFISTIQSKAFDRVSTARDDRMQAVKETFGSILIVKLHAWEQKCRAKIQSLRDIGLCCHDSRSV
;
A
#
# COMPACT_ATOMS: atom_id res chain seq x y z
N MET A 1 -11.45 24.45 -20.06
CA MET A 1 -10.35 25.09 -20.81
C MET A 1 -9.15 24.15 -20.86
N LEU A 2 -9.28 23.01 -21.55
CA LEU A 2 -8.17 22.08 -21.79
C LEU A 2 -8.06 21.88 -23.29
N SER A 3 -7.43 22.85 -23.93
CA SER A 3 -6.82 22.67 -25.25
C SER A 3 -5.68 23.68 -25.33
N SER A 4 -4.50 23.24 -24.91
CA SER A 4 -3.27 23.86 -25.39
C SER A 4 -2.64 22.88 -26.35
N ASN A 5 -2.67 23.22 -27.64
CA ASN A 5 -1.87 22.57 -28.68
C ASN A 5 -0.39 22.61 -28.26
N GLN A 6 0.12 21.50 -27.73
CA GLN A 6 1.56 21.30 -27.53
C GLN A 6 2.09 20.48 -28.71
N PRO A 7 3.21 20.88 -29.33
CA PRO A 7 3.78 20.16 -30.46
C PRO A 7 4.30 18.78 -30.04
N LYS A 8 3.97 17.79 -30.86
CA LYS A 8 4.05 16.33 -30.62
C LYS A 8 5.44 15.77 -30.27
N TYR A 9 6.51 16.56 -30.41
CA TYR A 9 7.88 16.14 -30.08
C TYR A 9 8.72 17.33 -29.63
N SER A 10 8.64 17.69 -28.36
CA SER A 10 9.66 18.54 -27.71
C SER A 10 10.21 17.82 -26.49
N THR A 11 11.32 17.10 -26.66
CA THR A 11 11.99 16.37 -25.57
C THR A 11 12.57 17.32 -24.51
N PHE A 12 12.72 18.61 -24.83
CA PHE A 12 13.22 19.66 -23.92
C PHE A 12 12.49 21.00 -24.08
N GLY A 13 11.29 21.02 -24.67
CA GLY A 13 10.47 22.22 -24.69
C GLY A 13 9.97 22.49 -23.27
N GLY A 14 10.28 23.66 -22.71
CA GLY A 14 9.78 24.08 -21.41
C GLY A 14 8.26 24.08 -21.43
N ALA A 15 7.65 22.97 -20.98
CA ALA A 15 6.22 22.88 -20.81
C ALA A 15 5.83 24.02 -19.87
N ALA A 16 5.01 24.96 -20.35
CA ALA A 16 4.38 25.94 -19.49
C ALA A 16 3.84 25.18 -18.27
N SER A 17 4.30 25.52 -17.06
CA SER A 17 3.97 24.75 -15.87
C SER A 17 2.46 24.80 -15.67
N ILE A 18 1.75 23.79 -16.18
CA ILE A 18 0.33 23.63 -15.92
C ILE A 18 0.25 23.32 -14.44
N VAL A 19 -0.08 24.34 -13.67
CA VAL A 19 -0.26 24.25 -12.22
C VAL A 19 -1.23 23.10 -11.98
N HIS A 20 -0.84 22.16 -11.13
CA HIS A 20 -1.66 20.98 -10.86
C HIS A 20 -3.06 21.43 -10.40
N PRO A 21 -4.17 20.88 -10.97
CA PRO A 21 -5.52 21.41 -10.72
C PRO A 21 -5.90 21.45 -9.24
N ARG A 22 -5.32 20.57 -8.42
CA ARG A 22 -5.51 20.58 -6.97
C ARG A 22 -4.88 21.80 -6.29
N GLU A 23 -3.79 22.36 -6.80
CA GLU A 23 -3.18 23.58 -6.24
C GLU A 23 -4.08 24.80 -6.49
N ALA A 24 -4.62 24.90 -7.71
CA ALA A 24 -5.55 25.95 -8.13
C ALA A 24 -6.98 25.77 -7.57
N ALA A 25 -7.32 24.59 -7.04
CA ALA A 25 -8.65 24.29 -6.53
C ALA A 25 -8.99 25.05 -5.24
N SER A 26 -10.26 25.48 -5.15
CA SER A 26 -10.85 26.00 -3.91
C SER A 26 -10.87 24.93 -2.81
N TRP A 27 -11.02 25.35 -1.56
CA TRP A 27 -11.13 24.42 -0.42
C TRP A 27 -12.28 23.42 -0.61
N PHE A 28 -13.44 23.88 -1.09
CA PHE A 28 -14.59 23.00 -1.36
C PHE A 28 -14.24 21.96 -2.44
N SER A 29 -13.57 22.39 -3.51
CA SER A 29 -13.17 21.48 -4.59
C SER A 29 -12.15 20.45 -4.11
N LYS A 30 -11.25 20.82 -3.19
CA LYS A 30 -10.31 19.90 -2.53
C LYS A 30 -11.02 18.88 -1.63
N VAL A 31 -12.09 19.28 -0.93
CA VAL A 31 -12.85 18.41 -0.03
C VAL A 31 -13.72 17.42 -0.82
N PHE A 32 -14.46 17.89 -1.82
CA PHE A 32 -15.36 17.04 -2.61
C PHE A 32 -14.71 16.41 -3.84
N PHE A 33 -13.39 16.57 -3.99
CA PHE A 33 -12.61 16.04 -5.10
C PHE A 33 -13.10 16.48 -6.49
N THR A 34 -13.83 17.58 -6.59
CA THR A 34 -14.38 18.04 -7.88
C THR A 34 -13.30 18.47 -8.86
N TRP A 35 -12.07 18.69 -8.39
CA TRP A 35 -10.92 18.98 -9.25
C TRP A 35 -10.51 17.78 -10.13
N CYS A 36 -10.82 16.54 -9.75
CA CYS A 36 -10.49 15.35 -10.55
C CYS A 36 -11.58 15.00 -11.58
N THR A 37 -12.78 15.58 -11.45
CA THR A 37 -13.94 15.32 -12.31
C THR A 37 -13.66 15.42 -13.81
N PRO A 38 -12.86 16.39 -14.32
CA PRO A 38 -12.55 16.47 -15.75
C PRO A 38 -11.81 15.25 -16.30
N LEU A 39 -10.94 14.61 -15.50
CA LEU A 39 -10.20 13.41 -15.90
C LEU A 39 -11.11 12.17 -15.90
N VAL A 40 -12.02 12.08 -14.92
CA VAL A 40 -13.00 10.98 -14.82
C VAL A 40 -14.01 11.01 -15.96
N HIS A 41 -14.34 12.19 -16.49
CA HIS A 41 -15.29 12.36 -17.59
C HIS A 41 -14.67 12.14 -18.98
N LEU A 42 -13.38 11.82 -19.08
CA LEU A 42 -12.77 11.46 -20.36
C LEU A 42 -13.42 10.18 -20.89
N GLN A 43 -13.86 10.23 -22.15
CA GLN A 43 -14.53 9.10 -22.81
C GLN A 43 -13.57 8.17 -23.53
N HIS A 44 -12.27 8.51 -23.58
CA HIS A 44 -11.24 7.70 -24.21
C HIS A 44 -10.34 7.01 -23.17
N ALA A 45 -9.63 5.97 -23.59
CA ALA A 45 -8.63 5.31 -22.76
C ALA A 45 -7.51 6.30 -22.40
N LEU A 46 -7.18 6.41 -21.12
CA LEU A 46 -6.18 7.36 -20.62
C LEU A 46 -4.81 7.13 -21.26
N ASN A 47 -4.23 8.18 -21.81
CA ASN A 47 -2.84 8.23 -22.23
C ASN A 47 -1.99 9.01 -21.22
N ILE A 48 -0.68 8.86 -21.28
CA ILE A 48 0.24 9.54 -20.35
C ILE A 48 0.20 11.07 -20.47
N GLU A 49 -0.20 11.57 -21.65
CA GLU A 49 -0.37 12.99 -21.94
C GLU A 49 -1.62 13.59 -21.27
N ASP A 50 -2.62 12.76 -20.95
CA ASP A 50 -3.87 13.18 -20.29
C ASP A 50 -3.69 13.36 -18.77
N ILE A 51 -2.59 12.86 -18.22
CA ILE A 51 -2.32 12.84 -16.78
C ILE A 51 -1.62 14.13 -16.36
N TRP A 52 -2.06 14.71 -15.24
CA TRP A 52 -1.41 15.90 -14.69
C TRP A 52 -0.02 15.61 -14.15
N GLN A 53 0.89 16.57 -14.32
CA GLN A 53 2.19 16.56 -13.67
C GLN A 53 2.03 16.60 -12.14
N LEU A 54 2.94 15.96 -11.41
CA LEU A 54 2.91 15.96 -9.95
C LEU A 54 2.97 17.39 -9.38
N GLU A 55 2.24 17.61 -8.28
CA GLU A 55 2.39 18.82 -7.46
C GLU A 55 3.86 19.06 -7.10
N ALA A 56 4.28 20.33 -7.07
CA ALA A 56 5.68 20.67 -6.78
C ALA A 56 6.16 20.10 -5.44
N ALA A 57 5.25 20.00 -4.46
CA ALA A 57 5.50 19.41 -3.15
C ALA A 57 5.73 17.89 -3.16
N ASN A 58 5.27 17.18 -4.21
CA ASN A 58 5.39 15.72 -4.34
C ASN A 58 6.51 15.30 -5.30
N THR A 59 7.17 16.25 -5.97
CA THR A 59 8.31 15.97 -6.86
C THR A 59 9.52 15.40 -6.13
N ALA A 60 10.29 14.55 -6.81
CA ALA A 60 11.52 13.98 -6.27
C ALA A 60 12.53 15.08 -5.88
N GLU A 61 12.69 16.11 -6.72
CA GLU A 61 13.61 17.22 -6.47
C GLU A 61 13.32 17.94 -5.14
N SER A 62 12.05 18.32 -4.92
CA SER A 62 11.63 19.03 -3.71
C SER A 62 11.81 18.16 -2.46
N ASN A 63 11.42 16.88 -2.53
CA ASN A 63 11.54 15.94 -1.43
C ASN A 63 13.00 15.60 -1.10
N THR A 64 13.85 15.43 -2.12
CA THR A 64 15.29 15.20 -1.96
C THR A 64 15.98 16.42 -1.36
N LYS A 65 15.66 17.63 -1.83
CA LYS A 65 16.22 18.88 -1.26
C LYS A 65 15.83 19.06 0.21
N ARG A 66 14.56 18.82 0.55
CA ARG A 66 14.07 18.87 1.95
C ARG A 66 14.80 17.86 2.83
N PHE A 67 14.96 16.62 2.34
CA PHE A 67 15.66 15.57 3.08
C PHE A 67 17.14 15.89 3.27
N LEU A 68 17.86 16.32 2.22
CA LEU A 68 19.27 16.69 2.30
C LEU A 68 19.52 17.85 3.26
N THR A 69 18.62 18.84 3.28
CA THR A 69 18.70 19.98 4.22
C THR A 69 18.60 19.51 5.67
N ALA A 70 17.69 18.58 5.96
CA ALA A 70 17.55 18.00 7.29
C ALA A 70 18.72 17.06 7.64
N PHE A 71 19.22 16.30 6.67
CA PHE A 71 20.37 15.42 6.84
C PHE A 71 21.65 16.18 7.14
N GLY A 72 21.88 17.33 6.49
CA GLY A 72 23.04 18.20 6.76
C GLY A 72 23.08 18.70 8.21
N ARG A 73 21.91 18.88 8.85
CA ARG A 73 21.80 19.30 10.26
C ARG A 73 21.96 18.13 11.24
N SER A 74 21.36 16.98 10.95
CA SER A 74 21.31 15.85 11.89
C SER A 74 22.46 14.85 11.74
N LYS A 75 23.08 14.78 10.56
CA LYS A 75 24.04 13.76 10.11
C LYS A 75 23.56 12.30 10.26
N SER A 76 22.26 12.10 10.50
CA SER A 76 21.64 10.79 10.69
C SER A 76 20.39 10.68 9.84
N VAL A 77 20.30 9.61 9.05
CA VAL A 77 19.16 9.33 8.14
C VAL A 77 17.85 9.24 8.93
N PHE A 78 17.85 8.51 10.04
CA PHE A 78 16.67 8.33 10.87
C PHE A 78 16.19 9.64 11.50
N ARG A 79 17.12 10.43 12.07
CA ARG A 79 16.79 11.73 12.68
C ARG A 79 16.35 12.76 11.64
N ALA A 80 16.97 12.76 10.46
CA ALA A 80 16.55 13.61 9.34
C ALA A 80 15.12 13.24 8.89
N CYS A 81 14.83 11.95 8.77
CA CYS A 81 13.50 11.45 8.42
C CYS A 81 12.44 11.86 9.45
N SER A 82 12.69 11.59 10.73
CA SER A 82 11.76 11.91 11.81
C SER A 82 11.46 13.41 11.88
N ASN A 83 12.46 14.27 11.67
CA ASN A 83 12.26 15.73 11.69
C ASN A 83 11.43 16.25 10.49
N VAL A 84 11.56 15.66 9.31
CA VAL A 84 10.86 16.13 8.10
C VAL A 84 9.45 15.54 7.98
N TYR A 85 9.30 14.24 8.29
CA TYR A 85 8.08 13.49 8.02
C TYR A 85 7.38 12.96 9.27
N GLY A 86 8.03 12.99 10.43
CA GLY A 86 7.54 12.36 11.67
C GLY A 86 6.23 12.96 12.20
N ALA A 87 6.05 14.29 12.11
CA ALA A 87 4.81 14.94 12.56
C ALA A 87 3.59 14.47 11.73
N TRP A 88 3.74 14.45 10.41
CA TRP A 88 2.69 13.97 9.50
C TRP A 88 2.45 12.46 9.66
N PHE A 89 3.50 11.69 9.91
CA PHE A 89 3.41 10.26 10.22
C PHE A 89 2.60 10.01 11.51
N ALA A 90 2.82 10.81 12.55
CA ALA A 90 2.07 10.74 13.80
C ALA A 90 0.60 11.13 13.61
N VAL A 91 0.33 12.23 12.89
CA VAL A 91 -1.04 12.66 12.56
C VAL A 91 -1.79 11.57 11.79
N ALA A 92 -1.17 10.98 10.76
CA ALA A 92 -1.75 9.86 10.02
C ALA A 92 -2.04 8.67 10.93
N GLY A 93 -1.19 8.43 11.93
CA GLY A 93 -1.44 7.39 12.90
C GLY A 93 -2.60 7.69 13.86
N VAL A 94 -2.71 8.91 14.36
CA VAL A 94 -3.83 9.32 15.22
C VAL A 94 -5.16 9.25 14.45
N LEU A 95 -5.21 9.75 13.21
CA LEU A 95 -6.42 9.63 12.37
C LEU A 95 -6.77 8.17 12.08
N GLY A 96 -5.76 7.33 11.85
CA GLY A 96 -5.93 5.89 11.74
C GLY A 96 -6.61 5.28 12.98
N LEU A 97 -6.19 5.68 14.18
CA LEU A 97 -6.81 5.20 15.43
C LEU A 97 -8.25 5.71 15.54
N VAL A 98 -8.50 6.99 15.26
CA VAL A 98 -9.86 7.58 15.28
C VAL A 98 -10.80 6.83 14.35
N LEU A 99 -10.36 6.46 13.15
CA LEU A 99 -11.13 5.65 12.22
C LEU A 99 -11.50 4.27 12.81
N ARG A 100 -10.58 3.62 13.53
CA ARG A 100 -10.86 2.35 14.23
C ARG A 100 -11.88 2.53 15.35
N LEU A 101 -11.75 3.59 16.14
CA LEU A 101 -12.67 3.87 17.25
C LEU A 101 -14.08 4.23 16.75
N LEU A 102 -14.19 5.00 15.66
CA LEU A 102 -15.48 5.30 15.02
C LEU A 102 -16.20 4.03 14.54
N GLU A 103 -15.47 2.97 14.20
CA GLU A 103 -16.09 1.69 13.84
C GLU A 103 -16.84 1.07 15.02
N LEU A 104 -16.28 1.18 16.23
CA LEU A 104 -16.82 0.61 17.47
C LEU A 104 -18.09 1.31 17.97
N ILE A 105 -18.38 2.52 17.49
CA ILE A 105 -19.62 3.23 17.85
C ILE A 105 -20.86 2.44 17.40
N GLY A 106 -20.77 1.69 16.29
CA GLY A 106 -21.91 0.90 15.77
C GLY A 106 -22.45 -0.11 16.79
N PRO A 107 -21.63 -1.06 17.26
CA PRO A 107 -22.02 -2.01 18.31
C PRO A 107 -22.50 -1.35 19.60
N ILE A 108 -21.84 -0.28 20.06
CA ILE A 108 -22.20 0.44 21.30
C ILE A 108 -23.60 1.05 21.18
N VAL A 109 -23.88 1.72 20.07
CA VAL A 109 -25.18 2.35 19.84
C VAL A 109 -26.28 1.30 19.69
N LEU A 110 -25.98 0.18 19.03
CA LEU A 110 -26.95 -0.91 18.85
C LEU A 110 -27.43 -1.43 20.22
N GLN A 111 -26.52 -1.65 21.16
CA GLN A 111 -26.86 -2.07 22.53
C GLN A 111 -27.83 -1.08 23.21
N LYS A 112 -27.57 0.23 23.08
CA LYS A 112 -28.45 1.28 23.66
C LYS A 112 -29.81 1.37 22.97
N ILE A 113 -29.87 1.17 21.65
CA ILE A 113 -31.14 1.16 20.91
C ILE A 113 -32.00 -0.04 21.32
N VAL A 114 -31.42 -1.22 21.46
CA VAL A 114 -32.14 -2.44 21.89
C VAL A 114 -32.69 -2.24 23.30
N GLY A 115 -31.90 -1.67 24.23
CA GLY A 115 -32.38 -1.33 25.57
C GLY A 115 -33.54 -0.32 25.56
N ALA A 116 -33.40 0.78 24.80
CA ALA A 116 -34.43 1.81 24.72
C ALA A 116 -35.74 1.36 24.07
N THR A 117 -35.68 0.34 23.20
CA THR A 117 -36.87 -0.26 22.57
C THR A 117 -37.76 -0.97 23.60
N ASN A 118 -37.15 -1.58 24.62
CA ASN A 118 -37.88 -2.26 25.69
C ASN A 118 -38.60 -1.27 26.63
N ASP A 119 -38.03 -0.07 26.83
CA ASP A 119 -38.54 0.93 27.78
C ASP A 119 -39.57 1.92 27.19
N ARG A 120 -39.96 1.77 25.90
CA ARG A 120 -40.93 2.63 25.17
C ARG A 120 -40.62 4.14 25.15
N ALA A 121 -39.44 4.58 25.58
CA ALA A 121 -39.03 5.98 25.60
C ALA A 121 -38.57 6.46 24.21
N SER A 122 -39.48 7.06 23.44
CA SER A 122 -39.27 7.39 22.02
C SER A 122 -38.18 8.44 21.75
N SER A 123 -37.93 9.36 22.68
CA SER A 123 -36.99 10.49 22.48
C SER A 123 -35.51 10.07 22.50
N HIS A 124 -35.13 9.12 23.35
CA HIS A 124 -33.75 8.65 23.45
C HIS A 124 -33.30 7.84 22.22
N LEU A 125 -34.24 7.20 21.52
CA LEU A 125 -33.96 6.38 20.34
C LEU A 125 -33.47 7.22 19.15
N TYR A 126 -34.10 8.38 18.89
CA TYR A 126 -33.68 9.28 17.82
C TYR A 126 -32.29 9.88 18.05
N TYR A 127 -31.95 10.19 19.31
CA TYR A 127 -30.61 10.69 19.67
C TYR A 127 -29.53 9.67 19.32
N TRP A 128 -29.70 8.41 19.73
CA TRP A 128 -28.72 7.35 19.44
C TRP A 128 -28.62 7.03 17.96
N LEU A 129 -29.74 7.03 17.22
CA LEU A 129 -29.73 6.89 15.76
C LEU A 129 -28.98 8.05 15.08
N ALA A 130 -29.16 9.29 15.54
CA ALA A 130 -28.43 10.43 15.03
C ALA A 130 -26.92 10.29 15.28
N VAL A 131 -26.51 9.84 16.47
CA VAL A 131 -25.10 9.56 16.79
C VAL A 131 -24.52 8.47 15.88
N LEU A 132 -25.28 7.41 15.59
CA LEU A 132 -24.86 6.37 14.65
C LEU A 132 -24.70 6.91 13.23
N LEU A 133 -25.67 7.69 12.75
CA LEU A 133 -25.59 8.31 11.42
C LEU A 133 -24.36 9.23 11.31
N VAL A 134 -24.18 10.14 12.26
CA VAL A 134 -23.06 11.09 12.28
C VAL A 134 -21.72 10.37 12.35
N SER A 135 -21.59 9.35 13.20
CA SER A 135 -20.34 8.58 13.30
C SER A 135 -20.01 7.80 12.03
N LYS A 136 -20.99 7.15 11.40
CA LYS A 136 -20.79 6.38 10.16
C LYS A 136 -20.50 7.29 8.96
N VAL A 137 -21.18 8.44 8.85
CA VAL A 137 -20.90 9.45 7.81
C VAL A 137 -19.51 10.06 8.02
N SER A 138 -19.16 10.44 9.25
CA SER A 138 -17.84 10.98 9.56
C SER A 138 -16.74 9.99 9.21
N ARG A 139 -16.90 8.72 9.57
CA ARG A 139 -15.95 7.66 9.21
C ARG A 139 -15.82 7.50 7.69
N ALA A 140 -16.92 7.50 6.95
CA ALA A 140 -16.90 7.39 5.49
C ALA A 140 -16.15 8.55 4.83
N ILE A 141 -16.37 9.78 5.31
CA ILE A 141 -15.67 10.98 4.85
C ILE A 141 -14.17 10.88 5.17
N LEU A 142 -13.81 10.60 6.44
CA LEU A 142 -12.41 10.46 6.84
C LEU A 142 -11.70 9.33 6.05
N TRP A 143 -12.39 8.21 5.82
CA TRP A 143 -11.86 7.10 5.03
C TRP A 143 -11.56 7.54 3.59
N SER A 144 -12.52 8.19 2.93
CA SER A 144 -12.36 8.69 1.57
C SER A 144 -11.20 9.70 1.45
N HIS A 145 -11.05 10.59 2.43
CA HIS A 145 -9.92 11.52 2.47
C HIS A 145 -8.56 10.86 2.72
N MET A 146 -8.50 9.82 3.55
CA MET A 146 -7.26 9.06 3.76
C MET A 146 -6.85 8.32 2.48
N VAL A 147 -7.78 7.57 1.88
CA VAL A 147 -7.53 6.81 0.64
C VAL A 147 -7.05 7.72 -0.50
N MET A 148 -7.67 8.89 -0.69
CA MET A 148 -7.24 9.80 -1.74
C MET A 148 -5.85 10.43 -1.46
N LEU A 149 -5.51 10.67 -0.18
CA LEU A 149 -4.16 11.11 0.15
C LEU A 149 -3.13 10.04 -0.24
N GLU A 150 -3.50 8.75 -0.20
CA GLU A 150 -2.61 7.62 -0.54
C GLU A 150 -2.35 7.52 -2.05
N ASP A 151 -3.40 7.58 -2.88
CA ASP A 151 -3.29 7.40 -4.33
C ASP A 151 -2.50 8.52 -5.03
N ILE A 152 -2.51 9.74 -4.49
CA ILE A 152 -1.75 10.88 -5.04
C ILE A 152 -0.22 10.68 -4.94
N LEU A 153 0.25 9.67 -4.21
CA LEU A 153 1.67 9.44 -3.94
C LEU A 153 2.21 8.08 -4.40
N GLY A 154 1.43 7.36 -5.21
CA GLY A 154 1.93 6.30 -6.10
C GLY A 154 2.68 5.16 -5.42
N ILE A 155 1.95 4.23 -4.79
CA ILE A 155 2.40 2.83 -4.69
C ILE A 155 1.33 1.97 -5.35
N GLN A 156 1.50 1.77 -6.67
CA GLN A 156 0.72 0.85 -7.48
C GLN A 156 1.16 -0.60 -7.23
N TYR A 157 1.21 -1.07 -5.98
CA TYR A 157 1.42 -2.49 -5.70
C TYR A 157 0.60 -2.89 -4.47
N VAL A 158 -0.37 -3.78 -4.72
CA VAL A 158 -1.27 -4.44 -3.74
C VAL A 158 -2.62 -3.73 -3.51
N HIS A 159 -3.52 -3.92 -4.48
CA HIS A 159 -4.97 -3.69 -4.37
C HIS A 159 -5.73 -4.66 -3.43
N ILE A 160 -5.06 -5.44 -2.56
CA ILE A 160 -5.68 -6.59 -1.86
C ILE A 160 -6.05 -6.31 -0.38
N HIS A 161 -5.68 -5.19 0.23
CA HIS A 161 -6.06 -4.94 1.64
C HIS A 161 -6.61 -3.52 1.89
N PRO A 162 -7.91 -3.38 2.22
CA PRO A 162 -8.55 -2.13 2.68
C PRO A 162 -8.06 -1.65 4.06
N PHE A 163 -6.85 -2.03 4.51
CA PHE A 163 -6.36 -1.80 5.88
C PHE A 163 -5.13 -0.87 5.91
N LEU A 164 -4.53 -0.56 4.76
CA LEU A 164 -3.23 0.12 4.64
C LEU A 164 -3.35 1.63 4.39
N GLY A 165 -4.23 2.30 5.14
CA GLY A 165 -4.58 3.69 4.93
C GLY A 165 -3.56 4.77 5.38
N ARG A 166 -2.25 4.61 5.13
CA ARG A 166 -1.19 5.38 5.85
C ARG A 166 0.04 5.79 5.02
N VAL A 167 -0.02 5.76 3.70
CA VAL A 167 1.17 5.68 2.84
C VAL A 167 1.70 7.02 2.34
N SER A 168 0.88 8.08 2.29
CA SER A 168 1.27 9.39 1.71
C SER A 168 2.57 9.98 2.26
N CYS A 169 2.71 10.01 3.58
CA CYS A 169 3.89 10.60 4.23
C CYS A 169 5.13 9.72 4.03
N VAL A 170 4.90 8.41 3.95
CA VAL A 170 5.93 7.39 3.76
C VAL A 170 6.42 7.40 2.31
N CYS A 171 5.56 7.67 1.33
CA CYS A 171 5.93 7.86 -0.07
C CYS A 171 6.81 9.09 -0.28
N ARG A 172 6.49 10.23 0.38
CA ARG A 172 7.35 11.44 0.29
C ARG A 172 8.72 11.20 0.90
N PHE A 173 8.75 10.47 2.01
CA PHE A 173 9.98 10.01 2.65
C PHE A 173 10.81 9.12 1.71
N VAL A 174 10.19 8.10 1.14
CA VAL A 174 10.86 7.16 0.23
C VAL A 174 11.26 7.79 -1.09
N GLY A 175 10.44 8.69 -1.65
CA GLY A 175 10.79 9.48 -2.82
C GLY A 175 12.01 10.37 -2.59
N GLY A 176 12.09 11.02 -1.42
CA GLY A 176 13.25 11.81 -1.03
C GLY A 176 14.53 10.97 -0.89
N LEU A 177 14.43 9.79 -0.26
CA LEU A 177 15.54 8.86 -0.07
C LEU A 177 16.00 8.24 -1.41
N LYS A 178 15.05 7.80 -2.26
CA LYS A 178 15.32 7.33 -3.63
C LYS A 178 16.05 8.40 -4.43
N GLY A 179 15.61 9.66 -4.37
CA GLY A 179 16.28 10.73 -5.11
C GLY A 179 17.71 11.00 -4.63
N VAL A 180 18.00 10.91 -3.32
CA VAL A 180 19.39 11.00 -2.80
C VAL A 180 20.25 9.83 -3.30
N LEU A 181 19.73 8.62 -3.22
CA LEU A 181 20.45 7.40 -3.64
C LEU A 181 20.70 7.41 -5.15
N PHE A 182 19.72 7.85 -5.94
CA PHE A 182 19.86 8.04 -7.38
C PHE A 182 20.94 9.07 -7.72
N GLN A 183 20.96 10.23 -7.04
CA GLN A 183 22.01 11.24 -7.24
C GLN A 183 23.40 10.65 -6.97
N ARG A 184 23.56 9.83 -5.92
CA ARG A 184 24.82 9.15 -5.62
C ARG A 184 25.21 8.08 -6.63
N LEU A 185 24.24 7.29 -7.13
CA LEU A 185 24.47 6.29 -8.19
C LEU A 185 24.95 6.94 -9.49
N VAL A 186 24.37 8.11 -9.84
CA VAL A 186 24.72 8.85 -11.06
C VAL A 186 26.04 9.59 -10.92
N SER A 187 26.36 10.12 -9.73
CA SER A 187 27.66 10.74 -9.46
C SER A 187 28.74 9.66 -9.28
N LYS A 188 29.24 9.10 -10.39
CA LYS A 188 30.33 8.10 -10.44
C LYS A 188 31.57 8.45 -9.62
N ALA A 189 31.76 9.73 -9.27
CA ALA A 189 32.86 10.21 -8.43
C ALA A 189 32.79 9.74 -6.95
N SER A 190 31.64 9.27 -6.48
CA SER A 190 31.41 8.94 -5.05
C SER A 190 31.16 7.47 -4.74
N VAL A 191 31.15 6.58 -5.74
CA VAL A 191 30.81 5.16 -5.56
C VAL A 191 31.84 4.29 -6.28
N GLN A 192 32.43 3.33 -5.56
CA GLN A 192 33.38 2.40 -6.18
C GLN A 192 32.65 1.46 -7.15
N PRO A 193 33.28 1.02 -8.27
CA PRO A 193 32.62 0.14 -9.25
C PRO A 193 32.00 -1.13 -8.66
N GLY A 194 32.59 -1.68 -7.59
CA GLY A 194 32.08 -2.85 -6.87
C GLY A 194 30.88 -2.58 -5.97
N GLU A 195 30.62 -1.33 -5.58
CA GLU A 195 29.52 -0.93 -4.69
C GLU A 195 28.23 -0.57 -5.45
N VAL A 196 28.31 -0.42 -6.78
CA VAL A 196 27.16 -0.07 -7.63
C VAL A 196 26.02 -1.12 -7.56
N PRO A 197 26.30 -2.44 -7.60
CA PRO A 197 25.25 -3.46 -7.47
C PRO A 197 24.54 -3.42 -6.12
N ASP A 198 25.30 -3.26 -5.03
CA ASP A 198 24.76 -3.19 -3.68
C ASP A 198 23.88 -1.94 -3.51
N LEU A 199 24.36 -0.79 -3.98
CA LEU A 199 23.62 0.46 -3.93
C LEU A 199 22.36 0.43 -4.82
N ALA A 200 22.43 -0.25 -5.97
CA ALA A 200 21.27 -0.49 -6.82
C ALA A 200 20.23 -1.38 -6.14
N ASN A 201 20.67 -2.43 -5.42
CA ASN A 201 19.77 -3.28 -4.64
C ASN A 201 19.12 -2.50 -3.48
N VAL A 202 19.88 -1.65 -2.77
CA VAL A 202 19.31 -0.75 -1.75
C VAL A 202 18.25 0.15 -2.38
N TYR A 203 18.54 0.72 -3.55
CA TYR A 203 17.62 1.61 -4.28
C TYR A 203 16.33 0.92 -4.73
N SER A 204 16.42 -0.32 -5.25
CA SER A 204 15.28 -1.05 -5.81
C SER A 204 14.47 -1.80 -4.76
N THR A 205 15.13 -2.46 -3.82
CA THR A 205 14.52 -3.47 -2.95
C THR A 205 14.34 -2.95 -1.52
N ASP A 206 15.42 -2.44 -0.92
CA ASP A 206 15.40 -2.10 0.52
C ASP A 206 14.53 -0.87 0.81
N ILE A 207 14.52 0.11 -0.09
CA ILE A 207 13.65 1.28 0.08
C ILE A 207 12.16 0.89 -0.03
N ASP A 208 11.80 -0.06 -0.89
CA ASP A 208 10.42 -0.52 -0.98
C ASP A 208 10.01 -1.28 0.29
N ASN A 209 10.92 -2.07 0.87
CA ASN A 209 10.72 -2.68 2.18
C ASN A 209 10.52 -1.66 3.30
N LEU A 210 11.16 -0.49 3.21
CA LEU A 210 11.01 0.59 4.18
C LEU A 210 9.59 1.22 4.17
N LEU A 211 8.90 1.21 3.02
CA LEU A 211 7.48 1.58 2.93
C LEU A 211 6.64 0.66 3.81
N TRP A 212 6.80 -0.65 3.63
CA TRP A 212 6.10 -1.69 4.39
C TRP A 212 6.42 -1.64 5.87
N ALA A 213 7.69 -1.43 6.24
CA ALA A 213 8.12 -1.31 7.63
C ALA A 213 7.46 -0.11 8.32
N SER A 214 7.35 1.02 7.62
CA SER A 214 6.73 2.24 8.16
C SER A 214 5.23 2.07 8.42
N VAL A 215 4.51 1.40 7.51
CA VAL A 215 3.10 1.05 7.73
C VAL A 215 2.96 0.09 8.91
N SER A 216 3.83 -0.92 8.96
CA SER A 216 3.84 -1.93 10.03
C SER A 216 4.07 -1.32 11.41
N PHE A 217 5.01 -0.37 11.53
CA PHE A 217 5.26 0.36 12.78
C PHE A 217 4.01 1.04 13.31
N ASN A 218 3.27 1.63 12.39
CA ASN A 218 2.08 2.38 12.71
C ASN A 218 0.94 1.42 13.12
N ASN A 219 0.88 0.21 12.54
CA ASN A 219 -0.05 -0.85 12.95
C ASN A 219 0.34 -1.51 14.27
N LEU A 220 1.62 -1.52 14.63
CA LEU A 220 2.14 -2.12 15.85
C LEU A 220 1.48 -1.56 17.11
N TRP A 221 1.09 -0.28 17.12
CA TRP A 221 0.41 0.34 18.26
C TRP A 221 -1.12 0.49 18.07
N ILE A 222 -1.61 0.60 16.83
CA ILE A 222 -3.06 0.66 16.57
C ILE A 222 -3.75 -0.68 16.82
N MET A 223 -3.17 -1.79 16.37
CA MET A 223 -3.81 -3.09 16.50
C MET A 223 -4.00 -3.50 17.98
N PRO A 224 -2.98 -3.38 18.85
CA PRO A 224 -3.17 -3.70 20.26
C PRO A 224 -4.16 -2.76 20.95
N THR A 225 -4.12 -1.46 20.66
CA THR A 225 -5.09 -0.51 21.24
C THR A 225 -6.51 -0.84 20.82
N GLN A 226 -6.74 -1.21 19.56
CA GLN A 226 -8.04 -1.67 19.07
C GLN A 226 -8.50 -2.95 19.79
N ILE A 227 -7.63 -3.95 19.92
CA ILE A 227 -7.94 -5.21 20.62
C ILE A 227 -8.30 -4.95 22.09
N LEU A 228 -7.53 -4.09 22.77
CA LEU A 228 -7.79 -3.73 24.17
C LEU A 228 -9.16 -3.06 24.33
N VAL A 229 -9.51 -2.09 23.47
CA VAL A 229 -10.80 -1.40 23.53
C VAL A 229 -11.95 -2.37 23.26
N ILE A 230 -11.84 -3.24 22.24
CA ILE A 230 -12.87 -4.25 21.94
C ILE A 230 -13.01 -5.23 23.11
N SER A 231 -11.90 -5.70 23.67
CA SER A 231 -11.92 -6.64 24.79
C SER A 231 -12.58 -6.02 26.04
N TYR A 232 -12.30 -4.74 26.30
CA TYR A 232 -12.94 -3.99 27.38
C TYR A 232 -14.45 -3.86 27.17
N LEU A 233 -14.89 -3.48 25.97
CA LEU A 233 -16.31 -3.40 25.63
C LEU A 233 -17.01 -4.76 25.77
N LEU A 234 -16.37 -5.84 25.33
CA LEU A 234 -16.93 -7.18 25.45
C LEU A 234 -17.01 -7.65 26.91
N TYR A 235 -16.01 -7.30 27.74
CA TYR A 235 -16.02 -7.59 29.18
C TYR A 235 -17.14 -6.83 29.89
N GLN A 236 -17.45 -5.60 29.48
CA GLN A 236 -18.55 -4.83 30.05
C GLN A 236 -19.91 -5.52 29.83
N GLU A 237 -20.09 -6.19 28.68
CA GLU A 237 -21.35 -6.84 28.32
C GLU A 237 -21.49 -8.27 28.85
N LEU A 238 -20.40 -9.06 28.81
CA LEU A 238 -20.43 -10.50 29.09
C LEU A 238 -19.68 -10.89 30.37
N GLY A 239 -19.01 -9.94 31.03
CA GLY A 239 -18.18 -10.20 32.19
C GLY A 239 -17.08 -11.22 31.88
N VAL A 240 -16.90 -12.19 32.79
CA VAL A 240 -15.85 -13.22 32.69
C VAL A 240 -16.04 -14.13 31.46
N ALA A 241 -17.26 -14.28 30.95
CA ALA A 241 -17.53 -15.10 29.76
C ALA A 241 -16.83 -14.57 28.49
N ALA A 242 -16.50 -13.27 28.44
CA ALA A 242 -15.74 -12.68 27.33
C ALA A 242 -14.38 -13.35 27.10
N PHE A 243 -13.73 -13.84 28.17
CA PHE A 243 -12.42 -14.49 28.07
C PHE A 243 -12.48 -15.85 27.37
N ALA A 244 -13.60 -16.58 27.46
CA ALA A 244 -13.78 -17.82 26.70
C ALA A 244 -13.81 -17.53 25.19
N GLY A 245 -14.50 -16.46 24.77
CA GLY A 245 -14.51 -16.00 23.38
C GLY A 245 -13.13 -15.55 22.89
N LEU A 246 -12.40 -14.78 23.70
CA LEU A 246 -11.02 -14.40 23.40
C LEU A 246 -10.09 -15.61 23.27
N GLY A 247 -10.25 -16.62 24.13
CA GLY A 247 -9.52 -17.88 24.05
C GLY A 247 -9.79 -18.62 22.74
N MET A 248 -11.06 -18.71 22.32
CA MET A 248 -11.42 -19.31 21.03
C MET A 248 -10.83 -18.55 19.84
N LEU A 249 -10.81 -17.21 19.87
CA LEU A 249 -10.16 -16.39 18.85
C LEU A 249 -8.66 -16.70 18.74
N VAL A 250 -7.95 -16.81 19.88
CA VAL A 250 -6.53 -17.17 19.89
C VAL A 250 -6.31 -18.57 19.29
N LEU A 251 -7.15 -19.54 19.65
CA LEU A 251 -7.08 -20.89 19.08
C LEU A 251 -7.30 -20.88 17.55
N SER A 252 -8.28 -20.11 17.06
CA SER A 252 -8.51 -19.95 15.62
C SER A 252 -7.31 -19.33 14.90
N LEU A 253 -6.64 -18.34 15.52
CA LEU A 253 -5.42 -17.76 14.97
C LEU A 253 -4.28 -18.79 14.92
N CYS A 254 -4.07 -19.55 16.00
CA CYS A 254 -3.07 -20.63 16.03
C CYS A 254 -3.34 -21.66 14.92
N GLN A 255 -4.58 -22.11 14.76
CA GLN A 255 -4.96 -23.01 13.68
C GLN A 255 -4.70 -22.41 12.30
N GLY A 256 -5.04 -21.12 12.10
CA GLY A 256 -4.75 -20.40 10.87
C GLY A 256 -3.25 -20.35 10.55
N THR A 257 -2.39 -20.08 11.55
CA THR A 257 -0.93 -20.08 11.36
C THR A 257 -0.40 -21.47 10.99
N PHE A 258 -0.90 -22.53 11.63
CA PHE A 258 -0.52 -23.90 11.30
C PHE A 258 -0.86 -24.25 9.86
N ILE A 259 -2.10 -23.97 9.42
CA ILE A 259 -2.53 -24.17 8.04
C ILE A 259 -1.68 -23.34 7.07
N SER A 260 -1.37 -22.09 7.42
CA SER A 260 -0.52 -21.22 6.61
C SER A 260 0.89 -21.79 6.43
N THR A 261 1.48 -22.45 7.44
CA THR A 261 2.81 -23.08 7.29
C THR A 261 2.79 -24.26 6.32
N ILE A 262 1.71 -25.04 6.34
CA ILE A 262 1.51 -26.14 5.38
C ILE A 262 1.35 -25.58 3.97
N GLN A 263 0.52 -24.55 3.82
CA GLN A 263 0.32 -23.86 2.54
C GLN A 263 1.62 -23.27 2.00
N SER A 264 2.45 -22.64 2.85
CA SER A 264 3.74 -22.09 2.46
C SER A 264 4.67 -23.16 1.91
N LYS A 265 4.84 -24.28 2.64
CA LYS A 265 5.71 -25.39 2.19
C LYS A 265 5.23 -26.00 0.86
N ALA A 266 3.92 -26.12 0.68
CA ALA A 266 3.34 -26.59 -0.57
C ALA A 266 3.57 -25.58 -1.72
N PHE A 267 3.38 -24.28 -1.44
CA PHE A 267 3.64 -23.21 -2.38
C PHE A 267 5.11 -23.19 -2.82
N ASP A 268 6.06 -23.38 -1.89
CA ASP A 268 7.50 -23.43 -2.19
C ASP A 268 7.80 -24.55 -3.20
N ARG A 269 7.28 -25.76 -2.98
CA ARG A 269 7.46 -26.90 -3.91
C ARG A 269 6.92 -26.59 -5.32
N VAL A 270 5.72 -26.00 -5.39
CA VAL A 270 5.10 -25.63 -6.67
C VAL A 270 5.88 -24.50 -7.35
N SER A 271 6.41 -23.54 -6.57
CA SER A 271 7.22 -22.45 -7.10
C SER A 271 8.55 -22.96 -7.66
N THR A 272 9.25 -23.84 -6.94
CA THR A 272 10.51 -24.45 -7.43
C THR A 272 10.28 -25.21 -8.74
N ALA A 273 9.25 -26.06 -8.82
CA ALA A 273 8.94 -26.79 -10.05
C ALA A 273 8.58 -25.84 -11.22
N ARG A 274 7.91 -24.72 -10.93
CA ARG A 274 7.63 -23.67 -11.92
C ARG A 274 8.92 -23.00 -12.40
N ASP A 275 9.84 -22.71 -11.49
CA ASP A 275 11.10 -22.03 -11.79
C ASP A 275 12.03 -22.91 -12.62
N ASP A 276 12.16 -24.20 -12.28
CA ASP A 276 12.91 -25.19 -13.07
C ASP A 276 12.39 -25.28 -14.51
N ARG A 277 11.06 -25.32 -14.66
CA ARG A 277 10.41 -25.31 -15.98
C ARG A 277 10.70 -24.02 -16.74
N MET A 278 10.60 -22.87 -16.07
CA MET A 278 10.85 -21.56 -16.69
C MET A 278 12.32 -21.42 -17.10
N GLN A 279 13.26 -21.95 -16.31
CA GLN A 279 14.68 -22.01 -16.66
C GLN A 279 14.90 -22.83 -17.93
N ALA A 280 14.33 -24.04 -18.01
CA ALA A 280 14.45 -24.88 -19.22
C ALA A 280 13.87 -24.21 -20.48
N VAL A 281 12.77 -23.47 -20.33
CA VAL A 281 12.20 -22.65 -21.42
C VAL A 281 13.17 -21.54 -21.82
N LYS A 282 13.70 -20.77 -20.86
CA LYS A 282 14.67 -19.70 -21.13
C LYS A 282 15.93 -20.21 -21.83
N GLU A 283 16.49 -21.33 -21.40
CA GLU A 283 17.66 -21.97 -22.03
C GLU A 283 17.37 -22.38 -23.47
N THR A 284 16.20 -23.01 -23.70
CA THR A 284 15.78 -23.46 -25.04
C THR A 284 15.61 -22.28 -26.01
N PHE A 285 14.91 -21.22 -25.59
CA PHE A 285 14.70 -20.04 -26.43
C PHE A 285 15.98 -19.20 -26.59
N GLY A 286 16.83 -19.12 -25.56
CA GLY A 286 18.12 -18.44 -25.63
C GLY A 286 19.07 -19.07 -26.65
N SER A 287 18.98 -20.39 -26.86
CA SER A 287 19.80 -21.14 -27.82
C SER A 287 19.01 -21.66 -29.03
N ILE A 288 17.93 -20.99 -29.42
CA ILE A 288 16.96 -21.51 -30.40
C ILE A 288 17.59 -21.85 -31.76
N LEU A 289 18.61 -21.09 -32.19
CA LEU A 289 19.30 -21.33 -33.46
C LEU A 289 20.00 -22.70 -33.48
N ILE A 290 20.69 -23.04 -32.39
CA ILE A 290 21.39 -24.34 -32.22
C ILE A 290 20.36 -25.47 -32.17
N VAL A 291 19.27 -25.27 -31.43
CA VAL A 291 18.17 -26.24 -31.33
C VAL A 291 17.59 -26.56 -32.70
N LYS A 292 17.37 -25.54 -33.55
CA LYS A 292 16.88 -25.72 -34.93
C LYS A 292 17.89 -26.37 -35.86
N LEU A 293 19.16 -25.93 -35.79
CA LEU A 293 20.24 -26.45 -36.63
C LEU A 293 20.43 -27.97 -36.44
N HIS A 294 20.27 -28.45 -35.20
CA HIS A 294 20.41 -29.87 -34.85
C HIS A 294 19.07 -30.64 -34.79
N ALA A 295 17.95 -30.01 -35.15
CA ALA A 295 16.60 -30.59 -35.02
C ALA A 295 16.29 -31.16 -33.61
N TRP A 296 16.77 -30.50 -32.55
CA TRP A 296 16.58 -30.92 -31.16
C TRP A 296 15.23 -30.50 -30.54
N GLU A 297 14.35 -29.90 -31.33
CA GLU A 297 13.06 -29.37 -30.88
C GLU A 297 12.26 -30.39 -30.07
N GLN A 298 12.21 -31.64 -30.54
CA GLN A 298 11.46 -32.71 -29.85
C GLN A 298 12.10 -33.12 -28.52
N LYS A 299 13.44 -33.10 -28.41
CA LYS A 299 14.15 -33.39 -27.16
C LYS A 299 13.92 -32.29 -26.12
N CYS A 300 14.02 -31.02 -26.53
CA CYS A 300 13.71 -29.88 -25.67
C CYS A 300 12.24 -29.89 -25.22
N ARG A 301 11.31 -30.21 -26.13
CA ARG A 301 9.89 -30.36 -25.81
C ARG A 301 9.65 -31.46 -24.77
N ALA A 302 10.27 -32.62 -24.93
CA ALA A 302 10.16 -33.73 -23.98
C ALA A 302 10.68 -33.34 -22.59
N LYS A 303 11.82 -32.63 -22.51
CA LYS A 303 12.36 -32.11 -21.24
C LYS A 303 11.42 -31.11 -20.56
N ILE A 304 10.79 -30.21 -21.31
CA ILE A 304 9.82 -29.25 -20.74
C ILE A 304 8.54 -29.98 -20.28
N GLN A 305 8.10 -30.99 -21.03
CA GLN A 305 6.93 -31.78 -20.67
C GLN A 305 7.16 -32.58 -19.38
N SER A 306 8.31 -33.23 -19.20
CA SER A 306 8.60 -33.96 -17.96
C SER A 306 8.62 -33.04 -16.73
N LEU A 307 9.18 -31.83 -16.84
CA LEU A 307 9.14 -30.83 -15.76
C LEU A 307 7.70 -30.35 -15.46
N ARG A 308 6.84 -30.28 -16.48
CA ARG A 308 5.42 -29.97 -16.29
C ARG A 308 4.70 -31.09 -15.54
N ASP A 309 4.99 -32.35 -15.85
CA ASP A 309 4.36 -33.50 -15.22
C ASP A 309 4.76 -33.60 -13.73
N ILE A 310 6.03 -33.30 -13.40
CA ILE A 310 6.50 -33.15 -12.01
C ILE A 310 5.72 -32.03 -11.29
N GLY A 311 5.56 -30.87 -11.93
CA GLY A 311 4.79 -29.76 -11.37
C GLY A 311 3.31 -30.10 -11.14
N LEU A 312 2.70 -30.92 -12.01
CA LEU A 312 1.32 -31.41 -11.85
C LEU A 312 1.20 -32.39 -10.67
N CYS A 313 2.16 -33.30 -10.49
CA CYS A 313 2.21 -34.20 -9.33
C CYS A 313 2.32 -33.42 -8.02
N CYS A 314 3.17 -32.38 -7.97
CA CYS A 314 3.25 -31.48 -6.82
C CYS A 314 1.94 -30.73 -6.55
N HIS A 315 1.16 -30.42 -7.60
CA HIS A 315 -0.15 -29.78 -7.44
C HIS A 315 -1.22 -30.75 -6.91
N ASP A 316 -1.22 -31.99 -7.40
CA ASP A 316 -2.24 -32.99 -7.08
C ASP A 316 -2.03 -33.64 -5.70
N SER A 317 -0.80 -33.70 -5.19
CA SER A 317 -0.52 -34.12 -3.79
C SER A 317 -1.18 -33.25 -2.69
N ARG A 318 -1.99 -32.25 -3.07
CA ARG A 318 -2.84 -31.41 -2.22
C ARG A 318 -4.27 -31.95 -2.08
N SER A 319 -4.69 -32.91 -2.92
CA SER A 319 -6.06 -33.45 -2.95
C SER A 319 -6.29 -34.61 -1.99
N VAL A 320 -5.27 -35.00 -1.20
CA VAL A 320 -5.31 -36.07 -0.18
C VAL A 320 -5.02 -35.51 1.21
#